data_AF-A0A2T3J7R9-F1
#
_entry.id   AF-A0A2T3J7R9-F1
#
_cell.length_a   1.000
_cell.length_b   1.000
_cell.length_c   1.000
_cell.angle_alpha   90.00
_cell.angle_beta   90.00
_cell.angle_gamma   90.00
#
_symmetry.space_group_name_H-M   'P 1'
#
loop_
_entity.id
_entity.type
_entity.pdbx_description
1 polymer ?
#
loop_
_entity_poly.entity_id
_entity_poly.type
_entity_poly.pdbx_seq_one_letter_code
_entity_poly.pdbx_strand_id
1 'polypeptide(L)' 'MAIKNLSNAITALRTQVRARHGADKQALSIATQAVKEQAPFTQMIQQALIGNKDGKTLSNVTAQWVNQQHKPKG' A
#
# COMPACT_ATOMS: atom_id res chain seq x y z
N MET A 1 14.73 12.18 4.36
CA MET A 1 13.35 11.71 4.66
C MET A 1 12.75 11.16 3.36
N ALA A 2 12.19 9.95 3.37
CA ALA A 2 11.46 9.45 2.19
C ALA A 2 10.22 10.32 1.95
N ILE A 3 9.98 10.73 0.71
CA ILE A 3 8.76 11.46 0.34
C ILE A 3 7.56 10.57 0.63
N LYS A 4 6.58 11.07 1.38
CA LYS A 4 5.38 10.31 1.75
C LYS A 4 4.24 10.64 0.79
N ASN A 5 3.76 9.64 0.05
CA ASN A 5 2.61 9.76 -0.84
C ASN A 5 2.02 8.38 -1.16
N LEU A 6 0.84 8.34 -1.78
CA LEU A 6 0.15 7.11 -2.16
C LEU A 6 0.98 6.21 -3.09
N SER A 7 1.70 6.77 -4.06
CA SER A 7 2.52 5.98 -4.99
C SER A 7 3.66 5.26 -4.27
N ASN A 8 4.36 5.94 -3.37
CA ASN A 8 5.43 5.38 -2.56
C ASN A 8 4.90 4.35 -1.56
N ALA A 9 3.73 4.61 -0.97
CA ALA A 9 3.05 3.67 -0.10
C ALA A 9 2.61 2.39 -0.83
N ILE A 10 2.09 2.50 -2.06
CA ILE A 10 1.78 1.34 -2.94
C ILE A 10 3.05 0.54 -3.23
N THR A 11 4.15 1.20 -3.58
CA THR A 11 5.43 0.55 -3.83
C THR A 11 5.95 -0.17 -2.59
N ALA A 12 5.89 0.46 -1.41
CA ALA A 12 6.32 -0.16 -0.15
C ALA A 12 5.50 -1.42 0.18
N LEU A 13 4.18 -1.37 0.01
CA LEU A 13 3.30 -2.53 0.21
C LEU A 13 3.60 -3.66 -0.79
N ARG A 14 3.86 -3.34 -2.06
CA ARG A 14 4.28 -4.33 -3.07
C ARG A 14 5.59 -5.01 -2.67
N THR A 15 6.58 -4.24 -2.22
CA THR A 15 7.86 -4.77 -1.77
C THR A 15 7.68 -5.67 -0.56
N GLN A 16 6.82 -5.31 0.40
CA GLN A 16 6.52 -6.15 1.55
C GLN A 16 5.90 -7.49 1.15
N VAL A 17 4.95 -7.49 0.20
CA VAL A 17 4.35 -8.74 -0.32
C VAL A 17 5.38 -9.61 -1.02
N ARG A 18 6.25 -9.01 -1.85
CA ARG A 18 7.33 -9.74 -2.53
C ARG A 18 8.32 -10.37 -1.55
N ALA A 19 8.76 -9.61 -0.54
CA ALA A 19 9.67 -10.12 0.50
C ALA A 19 9.03 -11.26 1.30
N ARG A 20 7.72 -11.15 1.60
CA ARG A 20 6.95 -12.22 2.25
C ARG A 20 6.88 -13.48 1.40
N HIS A 21 6.64 -13.36 0.10
CA HIS A 21 6.60 -14.51 -0.82
C HIS A 21 7.97 -15.15 -1.04
N GLY A 22 9.04 -14.35 -1.03
CA GLY A 22 10.42 -14.85 -1.14
C GLY A 22 10.98 -15.46 0.13
N ALA A 23 10.23 -15.50 1.24
CA ALA A 23 10.66 -15.96 2.56
C ALA A 23 11.95 -15.29 3.11
N ASP A 24 12.30 -14.11 2.58
CA ASP A 24 13.45 -13.33 3.03
C ASP A 24 13.08 -12.50 4.25
N LYS A 25 13.52 -12.96 5.42
CA LYS A 25 13.25 -12.32 6.72
C LYS A 25 13.86 -10.92 6.82
N GLN A 26 15.03 -10.70 6.24
CA GLN A 26 15.72 -9.42 6.30
C GLN A 26 15.01 -8.40 5.39
N ALA A 27 14.71 -8.79 4.15
CA ALA A 27 13.93 -7.96 3.24
C ALA A 27 12.53 -7.67 3.80
N LEU A 28 11.89 -8.64 4.45
CA LEU A 28 10.58 -8.45 5.07
C LEU A 28 10.62 -7.43 6.21
N SER A 29 11.68 -7.46 7.04
CA SER A 29 11.88 -6.48 8.11
C SER A 29 12.03 -5.06 7.55
N ILE A 30 12.90 -4.87 6.56
CA ILE A 30 13.13 -3.58 5.89
C ILE A 30 11.85 -3.08 5.21
N ALA A 31 11.15 -3.95 4.47
CA ALA A 31 9.91 -3.59 3.80
C ALA A 31 8.80 -3.23 4.80
N THR A 32 8.73 -3.92 5.93
CA THR A 32 7.77 -3.59 7.00
C THR A 32 8.06 -2.22 7.61
N GLN A 33 9.33 -1.87 7.80
CA GLN A 33 9.71 -0.53 8.25
C GLN A 33 9.34 0.54 7.21
N ALA A 34 9.61 0.30 5.92
CA ALA A 34 9.22 1.21 4.85
C ALA A 34 7.69 1.43 4.79
N VAL A 35 6.89 0.38 5.01
CA VAL A 35 5.41 0.49 5.09
C VAL A 35 4.98 1.37 6.27
N LYS A 36 5.64 1.26 7.42
CA LYS A 36 5.36 2.10 8.60
C LYS A 36 5.71 3.57 8.34
N GLU A 37 6.84 3.83 7.69
CA GLU A 37 7.28 5.20 7.38
C GLU A 37 6.33 5.94 6.44
N GLN A 38 5.65 5.19 5.57
CA GLN A 38 4.67 5.71 4.62
C GLN A 38 3.26 5.90 5.22
N ALA A 39 3.07 5.65 6.52
CA ALA A 39 1.83 6.03 7.20
C ALA A 39 1.61 7.56 7.14
N PRO A 40 0.36 8.03 6.94
CA PRO A 40 -0.90 7.27 6.97
C PRO A 40 -1.34 6.67 5.62
N PHE A 41 -0.63 6.93 4.51
CA PHE A 41 -1.05 6.51 3.18
C PHE A 41 -1.17 4.99 3.02
N THR A 42 -0.33 4.22 3.71
CA THR A 42 -0.42 2.75 3.73
C THR A 42 -1.71 2.25 4.36
N GLN A 43 -2.21 2.93 5.40
CA GLN A 43 -3.51 2.61 6.01
C GLN A 43 -4.66 2.93 5.07
N MET A 44 -4.61 4.08 4.36
CA MET A 44 -5.63 4.43 3.37
C MET A 44 -5.75 3.39 2.25
N ILE A 45 -4.62 2.86 1.76
CA ILE A 45 -4.59 1.82 0.72
C ILE A 45 -5.19 0.52 1.25
N GLN A 46 -4.78 0.10 2.45
CA GLN A 46 -5.31 -1.12 3.08
C GLN A 46 -6.83 -1.03 3.28
N GLN A 47 -7.33 0.10 3.78
CA GLN A 47 -8.76 0.35 3.94
C GLN A 47 -9.50 0.37 2.60
N ALA A 48 -8.95 1.03 1.57
CA ALA A 48 -9.57 1.04 0.24
C ALA A 48 -9.67 -0.37 -0.37
N LEU A 49 -8.70 -1.24 -0.09
CA LEU A 49 -8.71 -2.63 -0.55
C LEU A 49 -9.67 -3.51 0.25
N ILE A 50 -9.95 -3.18 1.53
CA ILE A 50 -10.94 -3.88 2.36
C ILE A 50 -12.33 -3.61 1.79
N GLY A 51 -13.00 -4.67 1.32
CA GLY A 51 -14.34 -4.56 0.74
C GLY A 51 -14.37 -4.02 -0.70
N ASN A 52 -13.22 -3.95 -1.38
CA ASN A 52 -13.20 -3.52 -2.78
C ASN A 52 -14.00 -4.49 -3.68
N LYS A 53 -14.88 -3.93 -4.51
CA LYS A 53 -15.71 -4.68 -5.47
C LYS A 53 -15.16 -4.60 -6.90
N ASP A 54 -14.16 -3.75 -7.12
CA ASP A 54 -13.56 -3.47 -8.43
C ASP A 54 -12.48 -4.49 -8.84
N GLY A 55 -12.26 -5.55 -8.04
CA GLY A 55 -11.20 -6.53 -8.27
C GLY A 55 -9.79 -5.94 -8.18
N LYS A 56 -9.62 -4.85 -7.42
CA LYS A 56 -8.31 -4.21 -7.24
C LYS A 56 -7.48 -5.00 -6.25
N THR A 57 -6.19 -5.09 -6.55
CA THR A 57 -5.18 -5.74 -5.73
C THR A 57 -3.96 -4.83 -5.64
N LEU A 58 -3.02 -5.15 -4.76
CA LEU A 58 -1.78 -4.37 -4.67
C LEU A 58 -1.01 -4.33 -6.00
N SER A 59 -1.17 -5.29 -6.91
CA SER A 59 -0.48 -5.30 -8.21
C SER A 59 -1.05 -4.27 -9.20
N ASN A 60 -2.33 -3.92 -9.11
CA ASN A 60 -3.03 -3.08 -10.09
C ASN A 60 -3.71 -1.83 -9.49
N VAL A 61 -3.61 -1.62 -8.17
CA VAL A 61 -4.10 -0.43 -7.49
C VAL A 61 -3.28 0.82 -7.90
N THR A 62 -3.97 1.95 -8.04
CA THR A 62 -3.36 3.25 -8.35
C THR A 62 -3.71 4.28 -7.29
N ALA A 63 -2.88 5.32 -7.14
CA ALA A 63 -3.13 6.42 -6.20
C ALA A 63 -4.46 7.12 -6.48
N GLN A 64 -4.81 7.30 -7.77
CA GLN A 64 -6.08 7.89 -8.18
C GLN A 64 -7.27 7.05 -7.71
N TRP A 65 -7.22 5.73 -7.88
CA TRP A 65 -8.30 4.86 -7.44
C TRP A 65 -8.45 4.88 -5.91
N VAL A 66 -7.35 4.85 -5.16
CA VAL A 66 -7.40 4.95 -3.68
C VAL A 66 -8.07 6.25 -3.28
N ASN A 67 -7.70 7.39 -3.88
CA ASN A 67 -8.35 8.66 -3.61
C ASN A 67 -9.86 8.65 -3.89
N GLN A 68 -10.34 7.92 -4.90
CA GLN A 68 -11.77 7.80 -5.19
C GLN A 68 -12.54 7.05 -4.09
N GLN A 69 -11.92 6.05 -3.45
CA GLN A 69 -12.55 5.29 -2.36
C GLN A 69 -12.73 6.12 -1.08
N HIS A 70 -11.92 7.17 -0.91
CA HIS A 70 -11.95 8.06 0.27
C HIS A 70 -12.70 9.37 0.03
N LYS A 71 -13.29 9.58 -1.16
CA LYS A 71 -14.17 10.74 -1.36
C LYS A 71 -15.51 10.49 -0.67
N PRO A 72 -16.06 11.47 0.07
CA PRO A 72 -17.43 11.37 0.55
C PRO A 72 -18.34 11.19 -0.66
N LYS A 73 -19.19 10.16 -0.63
CA LYS A 73 -20.30 10.03 -1.58
C LYS A 73 -21.24 11.19 -1.27
N GLY A 74 -21.24 12.19 -2.16
CA GLY A 74 -22.24 13.26 -2.16
C GLY A 74 -23.63 12.70 -2.43
#